data_AF-A0A954BZC1-F1
#
_entry.id   AF-A0A954BZC1-F1
#
_cell.length_a   1.000
_cell.length_b   1.000
_cell.length_c   1.000
_cell.angle_alpha   90.00
_cell.angle_beta   90.00
_cell.angle_gamma   90.00
#
_symmetry.space_group_name_H-M   'P 1'
#
loop_
_entity.id
_entity.type
_entity.pdbx_description
1 polymer ?
#
loop_
_entity_poly.entity_id
_entity_poly.type
_entity_poly.pdbx_seq_one_letter_code
_entity_poly.pdbx_strand_id
1 'polypeptide(L)'
;MPSRVGAGGKRKRLGELLLEANVIDEDQLEHALKIHRQTGKQLGRVLVDTNLVEETELIKYLAINLGVESINLNDENLQIESDAVLQIQERQARRFNLIAFRLDDDKEMLHVAMANPADVIAIDTIKSLTGKGVKVFIGSRIAIADAIDKHYAQQYSLDQMGEDLKSVDAELIEDMDDDLGMDSDAIDAASNAPVVKYVNATLMEAVKQRASDIHFEPFEREVMVRFRIDGALREVTAPPKRLINAVVSRIKIISGLDIAERRLRQDCRSRWTPYH
;
A
#
# COMPACT_ATOMS: atom_id res chain seq x y z
N MET A 1 33.78 -15.72 -5.80
CA MET A 1 33.84 -16.26 -4.43
C MET A 1 33.78 -15.08 -3.46
N PRO A 2 32.64 -14.73 -2.84
CA PRO A 2 32.63 -13.72 -1.80
C PRO A 2 33.09 -14.35 -0.48
N SER A 3 34.01 -13.65 0.15
CA SER A 3 34.74 -14.01 1.36
C SER A 3 33.84 -14.15 2.58
N ARG A 4 34.02 -15.25 3.32
CA ARG A 4 33.57 -15.40 4.70
C ARG A 4 34.25 -14.33 5.56
N VAL A 5 33.47 -13.45 6.18
CA VAL A 5 33.91 -12.67 7.34
C VAL A 5 33.19 -13.24 8.56
N GLY A 6 33.98 -13.80 9.48
CA GLY A 6 33.51 -14.27 10.78
C GLY A 6 33.67 -13.22 11.88
N ALA A 7 33.21 -13.63 13.06
CA ALA A 7 33.55 -13.13 14.41
C ALA A 7 32.83 -11.86 14.91
N GLY A 8 31.84 -12.06 15.78
CA GLY A 8 31.88 -11.63 17.20
C GLY A 8 32.17 -10.17 17.60
N GLY A 9 32.18 -9.20 16.68
CA GLY A 9 32.29 -7.79 17.03
C GLY A 9 30.96 -7.24 17.57
N LYS A 10 30.99 -6.49 18.69
CA LYS A 10 29.83 -5.67 19.12
C LYS A 10 29.34 -4.88 17.91
N ARG A 11 28.10 -5.13 17.47
CA ARG A 11 27.46 -4.32 16.42
C ARG A 11 27.54 -2.86 16.86
N LYS A 12 28.19 -2.02 16.04
CA LYS A 12 28.30 -0.59 16.31
C LYS A 12 26.90 0.02 16.34
N ARG A 13 26.68 1.00 17.21
CA ARG A 13 25.39 1.68 17.26
C ARG A 13 25.22 2.51 16.00
N LEU A 14 23.99 2.66 15.51
CA LEU A 14 23.71 3.44 14.29
C LEU A 14 24.30 4.86 14.37
N GLY A 15 24.16 5.53 15.52
CA GLY A 15 24.73 6.87 15.72
C GLY A 15 26.26 6.91 15.61
N GLU A 16 26.95 5.90 16.13
CA GLU A 16 28.42 5.80 16.04
C GLU A 16 28.86 5.59 14.58
N LEU A 17 28.12 4.78 13.81
CA LEU A 17 28.40 4.56 12.39
C LEU A 17 28.23 5.83 11.56
N LEU A 18 27.19 6.61 11.85
CA LEU A 18 26.93 7.88 11.15
C LEU A 18 27.95 8.96 11.51
N LEU A 19 28.39 9.01 12.78
CA LEU A 19 29.48 9.88 13.23
C LEU A 19 30.82 9.53 12.55
N GLU A 20 31.20 8.26 12.57
CA GLU A 20 32.46 7.80 11.95
C GLU A 20 32.50 8.07 10.44
N ALA A 21 31.34 8.04 9.80
CA ALA A 21 31.20 8.35 8.38
C ALA A 21 31.10 9.85 8.09
N ASN A 22 31.12 10.73 9.10
CA ASN A 22 30.90 12.17 9.00
C ASN A 22 29.57 12.55 8.33
N VAL A 23 28.54 11.70 8.48
CA VAL A 23 27.17 12.00 8.00
C VAL A 23 26.47 12.95 8.96
N ILE A 24 26.74 12.79 10.25
CA ILE A 24 26.29 13.68 11.33
C ILE A 24 27.47 14.04 12.22
N ASP A 25 27.34 15.14 12.96
CA ASP A 25 28.26 15.51 14.03
C ASP A 25 27.73 15.13 15.43
N GLU A 26 28.56 15.35 16.46
CA GLU A 26 28.26 14.95 17.84
C GLU A 26 27.07 15.72 18.43
N ASP A 27 26.94 17.02 18.10
CA ASP A 27 25.83 17.87 18.53
C ASP A 27 24.50 17.43 17.89
N GLN A 28 24.53 17.11 16.60
CA GLN A 28 23.40 16.58 15.84
C GLN A 28 22.95 15.22 16.38
N LEU A 29 23.90 14.32 16.69
CA LEU A 29 23.57 13.03 17.28
C LEU A 29 22.94 13.21 18.67
N GLU A 30 23.49 14.08 19.52
CA GLU A 30 22.94 14.34 20.85
C GLU A 30 21.52 14.90 20.77
N HIS A 31 21.29 15.85 19.87
CA HIS A 31 19.98 16.42 19.59
C HIS A 31 18.97 15.34 19.15
N ALA A 32 19.35 14.49 18.19
CA ALA A 32 18.51 13.39 17.72
C ALA A 32 18.21 12.36 18.83
N LEU A 33 19.19 12.04 19.68
CA LEU A 33 19.01 11.15 20.82
C LEU A 33 18.04 11.72 21.86
N LYS A 34 18.06 13.04 22.06
CA LYS A 34 17.10 13.72 22.96
C LYS A 34 15.67 13.57 22.46
N ILE A 35 15.44 13.83 21.17
CA ILE A 35 14.11 13.67 20.54
C ILE A 35 13.69 12.19 20.56
N HIS A 36 14.59 11.26 20.25
CA HIS A 36 14.35 9.81 20.34
C HIS A 36 13.83 9.41 21.73
N ARG A 37 14.50 9.86 22.80
CA ARG A 37 14.11 9.55 24.19
C ARG A 37 12.77 10.18 24.58
N GLN A 38 12.48 11.39 24.11
CA GLN A 38 11.24 12.10 24.42
C GLN A 38 10.03 11.51 23.68
N THR A 39 10.22 11.08 22.43
CA THR A 39 9.12 10.64 21.56
C THR A 39 8.95 9.11 21.50
N GLY A 40 9.99 8.34 21.85
CA GLY A 40 10.02 6.90 21.67
C GLY A 40 10.15 6.44 20.21
N LYS A 41 10.15 7.36 19.23
CA LYS A 41 10.37 7.03 17.81
C LYS A 41 11.77 6.46 17.60
N GLN A 42 11.98 5.55 16.66
CA GLN A 42 13.31 5.02 16.34
C GLN A 42 14.30 6.14 15.93
N LEU A 43 15.56 6.04 16.37
CA LEU A 43 16.59 7.07 16.13
C LEU A 43 16.76 7.39 14.64
N GLY A 44 16.82 6.38 13.77
CA GLY A 44 16.93 6.59 12.32
C GLY A 44 15.77 7.44 11.76
N ARG A 45 14.54 7.23 12.25
CA ARG A 45 13.38 8.03 11.84
C ARG A 45 13.49 9.47 12.31
N VAL A 46 14.00 9.70 13.52
CA VAL A 46 14.25 11.06 14.02
C VAL A 46 15.26 11.78 13.13
N LEU A 47 16.33 11.10 12.72
CA LEU A 47 17.37 11.68 11.86
C LEU A 47 16.81 12.10 10.48
N VAL A 48 15.92 11.30 9.90
CA VAL A 48 15.24 11.65 8.63
C VAL A 48 14.19 12.74 8.85
N ASP A 49 13.32 12.63 9.86
CA ASP A 49 12.26 13.61 10.17
C ASP A 49 12.83 15.02 10.45
N THR A 50 14.09 15.10 10.91
CA THR A 50 14.80 16.36 11.20
C THR A 50 15.71 16.84 10.07
N ASN A 51 15.67 16.19 8.90
CA ASN A 51 16.54 16.45 7.74
C ASN A 51 18.05 16.41 8.07
N LEU A 52 18.44 15.63 9.09
CA LEU A 52 19.86 15.43 9.42
C LEU A 52 20.49 14.36 8.54
N VAL A 53 19.71 13.39 8.06
CA VAL A 53 20.18 12.30 7.19
C VAL A 53 19.11 11.99 6.15
N GLU A 54 19.53 11.87 4.88
CA GLU A 54 18.66 11.43 3.80
C GLU A 54 18.25 9.97 3.98
N GLU A 55 16.99 9.61 3.67
CA GLU A 55 16.49 8.24 3.89
C GLU A 55 17.33 7.20 3.13
N THR A 56 17.72 7.52 1.90
CA THR A 56 18.54 6.64 1.05
C THR A 56 19.93 6.39 1.63
N GLU A 57 20.50 7.37 2.32
CA GLU A 57 21.79 7.26 2.99
C GLU A 57 21.66 6.44 4.27
N LEU A 58 20.65 6.74 5.09
CA LEU A 58 20.35 5.97 6.30
C LEU A 58 20.16 4.47 6.01
N ILE A 59 19.45 4.12 4.94
CA ILE A 59 19.22 2.73 4.54
C ILE A 59 20.54 2.01 4.25
N LYS A 60 21.52 2.67 3.62
CA LYS A 60 22.85 2.08 3.35
C LYS A 60 23.57 1.72 4.64
N TYR A 61 23.58 2.62 5.63
CA TYR A 61 24.23 2.36 6.91
C TYR A 61 23.49 1.29 7.73
N LEU A 62 22.16 1.28 7.69
CA LEU A 62 21.36 0.23 8.32
C LEU A 62 21.62 -1.14 7.68
N ALA A 63 21.72 -1.21 6.35
CA ALA A 63 22.06 -2.43 5.62
C ALA A 63 23.40 -3.02 6.10
N ILE A 64 24.44 -2.18 6.17
CA ILE A 64 25.76 -2.57 6.65
C ILE A 64 25.70 -3.05 8.11
N ASN A 65 25.04 -2.30 8.99
CA ASN A 65 25.00 -2.63 10.42
C ASN A 65 24.21 -3.92 10.72
N LEU A 66 23.15 -4.18 9.95
CA LEU A 66 22.30 -5.34 10.11
C LEU A 66 22.79 -6.56 9.32
N GLY A 67 23.75 -6.37 8.40
CA GLY A 67 24.26 -7.43 7.53
C GLY A 67 23.22 -7.91 6.52
N VAL A 68 22.36 -7.01 6.05
CA VAL A 68 21.32 -7.29 5.05
C VAL A 68 21.56 -6.45 3.80
N GLU A 69 21.06 -6.92 2.66
CA GLU A 69 21.13 -6.18 1.40
C GLU A 69 20.06 -5.08 1.36
N SER A 70 20.37 -3.92 0.76
CA SER A 70 19.38 -2.87 0.50
C SER A 70 18.71 -3.07 -0.85
N ILE A 71 17.43 -2.76 -0.94
CA ILE A 71 16.66 -2.80 -2.19
C ILE A 71 15.96 -1.48 -2.45
N ASN A 72 15.99 -1.04 -3.70
CA ASN A 72 15.20 0.10 -4.17
C ASN A 72 13.98 -0.42 -4.94
N LEU A 73 12.80 -0.40 -4.32
CA LEU A 73 11.55 -0.86 -4.94
C LEU A 73 11.04 0.07 -6.05
N ASN A 74 11.59 1.28 -6.16
CA ASN A 74 11.25 2.24 -7.21
C ASN A 74 12.16 2.13 -8.44
N ASP A 75 13.11 1.18 -8.46
CA ASP A 75 13.96 0.94 -9.64
C ASP A 75 13.12 0.32 -10.78
N GLU A 76 13.11 0.98 -11.94
CA GLU A 76 12.37 0.52 -13.12
C GLU A 76 12.85 -0.84 -13.65
N ASN A 77 14.09 -1.23 -13.34
CA ASN A 77 14.65 -2.52 -13.74
C ASN A 77 14.30 -3.65 -12.77
N LEU A 78 13.77 -3.33 -11.58
CA LEU A 78 13.36 -4.33 -10.61
C LEU A 78 11.98 -4.87 -10.98
N GLN A 79 11.93 -6.16 -11.32
CA GLN A 79 10.68 -6.86 -11.53
C GLN A 79 10.22 -7.51 -10.22
N ILE A 80 9.09 -7.03 -9.71
CA ILE A 80 8.39 -7.65 -8.56
C ILE A 80 7.51 -8.78 -9.10
N GLU A 81 7.80 -10.00 -8.67
CA GLU A 81 7.13 -11.21 -9.12
C GLU A 81 5.77 -11.39 -8.41
N SER A 82 4.69 -11.51 -9.19
CA SER A 82 3.34 -11.60 -8.63
C SER A 82 3.12 -12.85 -7.77
N ASP A 83 3.74 -13.97 -8.11
CA ASP A 83 3.67 -15.22 -7.33
C ASP A 83 4.39 -15.13 -5.99
N ALA A 84 5.46 -14.32 -5.90
CA ALA A 84 6.13 -13.97 -4.65
C ALA A 84 5.22 -13.10 -3.76
N VAL A 85 4.60 -12.06 -4.31
CA VAL A 85 3.66 -11.19 -3.58
C VAL A 85 2.50 -12.00 -3.00
N LEU A 86 1.96 -12.95 -3.78
CA LEU A 86 0.86 -13.83 -3.36
C LEU A 86 1.20 -14.77 -2.19
N GLN A 87 2.47 -14.96 -1.85
CA GLN A 87 2.86 -15.76 -0.68
C GLN A 87 2.45 -15.09 0.64
N ILE A 88 2.27 -13.77 0.65
CA ILE A 88 1.96 -13.00 1.85
C ILE A 88 0.61 -12.31 1.64
N GLN A 89 -0.29 -12.39 2.61
CA GLN A 89 -1.56 -11.65 2.54
C GLN A 89 -1.34 -10.14 2.76
N GLU A 90 -2.10 -9.29 2.06
CA GLU A 90 -2.01 -7.82 2.15
C GLU A 90 -2.03 -7.32 3.61
N ARG A 91 -2.90 -7.90 4.46
CA ARG A 91 -3.00 -7.54 5.87
C ARG A 91 -1.67 -7.72 6.61
N GLN A 92 -0.94 -8.81 6.35
CA GLN A 92 0.35 -9.07 6.99
C GLN A 92 1.44 -8.19 6.41
N ALA A 93 1.45 -7.99 5.08
CA ALA A 93 2.34 -7.08 4.38
C ALA A 93 2.25 -5.65 4.97
N ARG A 94 1.03 -5.13 5.16
CA ARG A 94 0.80 -3.82 5.79
C ARG A 94 1.20 -3.79 7.26
N ARG A 95 0.79 -4.81 8.04
CA ARG A 95 1.07 -4.88 9.48
C ARG A 95 2.56 -4.82 9.77
N PHE A 96 3.35 -5.59 9.02
CA PHE A 96 4.80 -5.66 9.22
C PHE A 96 5.60 -4.71 8.33
N ASN A 97 4.93 -3.93 7.48
CA ASN A 97 5.54 -3.02 6.52
C ASN A 97 6.63 -3.72 5.69
N LEU A 98 6.19 -4.75 4.96
CA LEU A 98 7.02 -5.58 4.12
C LEU A 98 6.30 -6.00 2.85
N ILE A 99 7.07 -6.35 1.82
CA ILE A 99 6.55 -6.94 0.58
C ILE A 99 7.51 -8.01 0.07
N ALA A 100 6.96 -9.17 -0.31
CA ALA A 100 7.71 -10.17 -1.04
C ALA A 100 7.85 -9.74 -2.50
N PHE A 101 9.05 -9.81 -3.05
CA PHE A 101 9.30 -9.33 -4.41
C PHE A 101 9.87 -10.37 -5.36
N ARG A 102 10.41 -11.46 -4.83
CA ARG A 102 10.97 -12.54 -5.63
C ARG A 102 10.91 -13.87 -4.89
N LEU A 103 10.75 -14.94 -5.65
CA LEU A 103 10.90 -16.30 -5.20
C LEU A 103 12.09 -16.95 -5.92
N ASP A 104 12.94 -17.68 -5.21
CA ASP A 104 14.04 -18.38 -5.87
C ASP A 104 13.52 -19.55 -6.74
N ASP A 105 14.38 -20.03 -7.66
CA ASP A 105 14.02 -21.01 -8.69
C ASP A 105 13.46 -22.33 -8.11
N ASP A 106 13.96 -22.74 -6.93
CA ASP A 106 13.51 -23.93 -6.19
C ASP A 106 12.23 -23.70 -5.36
N LYS A 107 11.77 -22.46 -5.28
CA LYS A 107 10.60 -22.00 -4.53
C LYS A 107 10.68 -22.16 -3.01
N GLU A 108 11.87 -22.44 -2.47
CA GLU A 108 12.09 -22.63 -1.03
C GLU A 108 12.48 -21.33 -0.30
N MET A 109 12.99 -20.34 -1.03
CA MET A 109 13.42 -19.05 -0.48
C MET A 109 12.58 -17.89 -1.01
N LEU A 110 11.97 -17.14 -0.09
CA LEU A 110 11.20 -15.93 -0.36
C LEU A 110 12.02 -14.68 -0.07
N HIS A 111 12.19 -13.82 -1.07
CA HIS A 111 12.91 -12.55 -0.92
C HIS A 111 11.92 -11.46 -0.51
N VAL A 112 12.17 -10.85 0.64
CA VAL A 112 11.24 -9.90 1.28
C VAL A 112 11.95 -8.58 1.56
N ALA A 113 11.39 -7.49 1.05
CA ALA A 113 11.79 -6.13 1.42
C ALA A 113 11.04 -5.72 2.69
N MET A 114 11.76 -5.26 3.71
CA MET A 114 11.21 -4.85 5.01
C MET A 114 11.69 -3.45 5.38
N ALA A 115 10.79 -2.64 5.96
CA ALA A 115 11.18 -1.36 6.54
C ALA A 115 11.99 -1.54 7.84
N ASN A 116 11.80 -2.65 8.55
CA ASN A 116 12.55 -2.99 9.76
C ASN A 116 13.07 -4.44 9.70
N PRO A 117 14.27 -4.69 9.15
CA PRO A 117 14.89 -6.02 9.11
C PRO A 117 15.24 -6.60 10.48
N ALA A 118 15.23 -5.80 11.56
CA ALA A 118 15.48 -6.27 12.92
C ALA A 118 14.22 -6.84 13.60
N ASP A 119 13.05 -6.78 12.96
CA ASP A 119 11.82 -7.36 13.47
C ASP A 119 11.81 -8.88 13.28
N VAL A 120 12.39 -9.60 14.25
CA VAL A 120 12.46 -11.06 14.25
C VAL A 120 11.08 -11.69 14.28
N ILE A 121 10.11 -11.06 14.96
CA ILE A 121 8.74 -11.58 15.06
C ILE A 121 8.07 -11.56 13.69
N ALA A 122 8.23 -10.47 12.94
CA ALA A 122 7.74 -10.38 11.57
C ALA A 122 8.36 -11.47 10.69
N ILE A 123 9.69 -11.63 10.74
CA ILE A 123 10.41 -12.63 9.93
C ILE A 123 9.92 -14.05 10.23
N ASP A 124 9.85 -14.42 11.52
CA ASP A 124 9.44 -15.76 11.93
C ASP A 124 7.96 -16.02 11.63
N THR A 125 7.11 -15.01 11.74
CA THR A 125 5.70 -15.09 11.33
C THR A 125 5.58 -15.38 9.83
N ILE A 126 6.31 -14.65 8.98
CA ILE A 126 6.28 -14.88 7.52
C ILE A 126 6.85 -16.26 7.17
N LYS A 127 7.93 -16.71 7.80
CA LYS A 127 8.45 -18.08 7.62
C LYS A 127 7.39 -19.13 7.98
N SER A 128 6.74 -18.98 9.14
CA SER A 128 5.73 -19.93 9.60
C SER A 128 4.49 -19.96 8.70
N LEU A 129 4.08 -18.81 8.15
CA LEU A 129 2.91 -18.73 7.29
C LEU A 129 3.18 -19.27 5.88
N THR A 130 4.37 -19.01 5.34
CA THR A 130 4.72 -19.40 3.97
C THR A 130 5.31 -20.80 3.89
N GLY A 131 5.86 -21.32 4.99
CA GLY A 131 6.62 -22.58 5.02
C GLY A 131 7.97 -22.50 4.32
N LYS A 132 8.44 -21.29 4.01
CA LYS A 132 9.65 -21.01 3.21
C LYS A 132 10.74 -20.36 4.05
N GLY A 133 11.99 -20.50 3.61
CA GLY A 133 13.06 -19.64 4.07
C GLY A 133 12.80 -18.20 3.63
N VAL A 134 13.23 -17.22 4.43
CA VAL A 134 13.03 -15.79 4.14
C VAL A 134 14.38 -15.11 4.06
N LYS A 135 14.70 -14.57 2.88
CA LYS A 135 15.85 -13.68 2.68
C LYS A 135 15.39 -12.23 2.80
N VAL A 136 15.93 -11.51 3.78
CA VAL A 136 15.49 -10.16 4.12
C VAL A 136 16.35 -9.10 3.43
N PHE A 137 15.69 -8.12 2.85
CA PHE A 137 16.26 -6.91 2.28
C PHE A 137 15.70 -5.69 3.01
N ILE A 138 16.51 -4.64 3.19
CA ILE A 138 16.02 -3.37 3.72
C ILE A 138 15.56 -2.45 2.59
N GLY A 139 14.36 -1.89 2.73
CA GLY A 139 13.78 -0.94 1.76
C GLY A 139 13.22 0.30 2.45
N SER A 140 12.99 1.37 1.67
CA SER A 140 12.28 2.56 2.15
C SER A 140 10.87 2.18 2.57
N ARG A 141 10.43 2.74 3.69
CA ARG A 141 9.07 2.53 4.22
C ARG A 141 8.00 3.00 3.23
N ILE A 142 8.26 4.13 2.58
CA ILE A 142 7.34 4.75 1.63
C ILE A 142 7.25 3.85 0.38
N ALA A 143 8.40 3.48 -0.18
CA ALA A 143 8.44 2.63 -1.36
C ALA A 143 7.79 1.25 -1.12
N ILE A 144 7.92 0.68 0.09
CA ILE A 144 7.22 -0.56 0.47
C ILE A 144 5.71 -0.36 0.52
N ALA A 145 5.23 0.73 1.13
CA ALA A 145 3.80 1.02 1.20
C ALA A 145 3.19 1.20 -0.20
N ASP A 146 3.86 1.97 -1.06
CA ASP A 146 3.44 2.18 -2.44
C ASP A 146 3.43 0.87 -3.24
N ALA A 147 4.44 0.01 -3.04
CA ALA A 147 4.49 -1.30 -3.68
C ALA A 147 3.37 -2.23 -3.19
N ILE A 148 3.00 -2.20 -1.91
CA ILE A 148 1.86 -2.95 -1.38
C ILE A 148 0.57 -2.48 -2.06
N ASP A 149 0.34 -1.16 -2.11
CA ASP A 149 -0.85 -0.61 -2.77
C ASP A 149 -0.89 -1.02 -4.24
N LYS A 150 0.27 -0.98 -4.91
CA LYS A 150 0.41 -1.37 -6.31
C LYS A 150 0.08 -2.83 -6.58
N HIS A 151 0.75 -3.73 -5.89
CA HIS A 151 0.75 -5.14 -6.24
C HIS A 151 -0.42 -5.91 -5.65
N TYR A 152 -0.97 -5.50 -4.50
CA TYR A 152 -2.17 -6.14 -3.96
C TYR A 152 -3.45 -5.64 -4.61
N ALA A 153 -3.52 -4.38 -5.08
CA ALA A 153 -4.68 -3.90 -5.83
C ALA A 153 -4.89 -4.66 -7.16
N GLN A 154 -3.81 -5.14 -7.77
CA GLN A 154 -3.85 -5.93 -9.01
C GLN A 154 -4.30 -7.39 -8.82
N GLN A 155 -4.36 -7.87 -7.57
CA GLN A 155 -4.60 -9.29 -7.26
C GLN A 155 -6.06 -9.63 -6.98
N TYR A 156 -6.89 -8.65 -6.67
CA TYR A 156 -8.31 -8.88 -6.48
C TYR A 156 -9.01 -8.86 -7.85
N SER A 157 -9.73 -9.94 -8.18
CA SER A 157 -10.71 -9.87 -9.26
C SER A 157 -11.86 -8.95 -8.83
N LEU A 158 -12.50 -8.28 -9.79
CA LEU A 158 -13.73 -7.51 -9.52
C LEU A 158 -14.78 -8.34 -8.79
N ASP A 159 -14.83 -9.65 -9.08
CA ASP A 159 -15.73 -10.60 -8.43
C ASP A 159 -15.48 -10.72 -6.93
N GLN A 160 -14.21 -10.88 -6.51
CA GLN A 160 -13.84 -10.98 -5.09
C GLN A 160 -14.08 -9.67 -4.35
N MET A 161 -13.81 -8.52 -4.99
CA MET A 161 -14.12 -7.22 -4.37
C MET A 161 -15.63 -7.00 -4.23
N GLY A 162 -16.43 -7.45 -5.20
CA GLY A 162 -17.89 -7.42 -5.10
C GLY A 162 -18.43 -8.25 -3.94
N GLU A 163 -17.76 -9.36 -3.60
CA GLU A 163 -18.08 -10.17 -2.41
C GLU A 163 -17.65 -9.48 -1.11
N ASP A 164 -16.45 -8.91 -1.05
CA ASP A 164 -15.99 -8.13 0.11
C ASP A 164 -16.96 -6.96 0.41
N LEU A 165 -17.49 -6.28 -0.61
CA LEU A 165 -18.49 -5.24 -0.47
C LEU A 165 -19.81 -5.73 0.13
N LYS A 166 -20.21 -6.98 -0.14
CA LYS A 166 -21.41 -7.56 0.47
C LYS A 166 -21.25 -7.76 1.97
N SER A 167 -20.02 -8.01 2.43
CA SER A 167 -19.68 -8.22 3.85
C SER A 167 -19.54 -6.94 4.69
N VAL A 168 -19.52 -5.76 4.06
CA VAL A 168 -19.50 -4.48 4.79
C VAL A 168 -20.80 -4.36 5.59
N ASP A 169 -20.75 -4.22 6.92
CA ASP A 169 -21.96 -4.23 7.75
C ASP A 169 -23.04 -3.24 7.26
N ALA A 170 -24.29 -3.70 7.27
CA ALA A 170 -25.46 -2.91 6.86
C ALA A 170 -25.75 -1.76 7.85
N GLU A 171 -25.40 -1.94 9.12
CA GLU A 171 -25.68 -0.99 10.21
C GLU A 171 -24.95 0.36 10.06
N LEU A 172 -23.85 0.44 9.31
CA LEU A 172 -23.15 1.71 9.04
C LEU A 172 -23.78 2.55 7.91
N ILE A 173 -24.80 2.02 7.22
CA ILE A 173 -25.35 2.58 5.98
C ILE A 173 -26.88 2.78 6.06
N GLU A 174 -27.57 2.20 7.05
CA GLU A 174 -29.03 2.37 7.20
C GLU A 174 -29.46 3.81 7.53
N ASP A 175 -28.56 4.68 8.00
CA ASP A 175 -28.87 6.10 8.21
C ASP A 175 -28.96 6.93 6.91
N MET A 176 -28.70 6.33 5.73
CA MET A 176 -28.58 7.06 4.46
C MET A 176 -29.90 7.33 3.72
N ASP A 177 -31.06 6.86 4.22
CA ASP A 177 -32.33 6.88 3.47
C ASP A 177 -33.38 7.89 3.98
N ASP A 178 -33.07 8.77 4.93
CA ASP A 178 -33.99 9.85 5.31
C ASP A 178 -33.31 11.24 5.37
N ASP A 179 -33.86 12.15 4.57
CA ASP A 179 -33.93 13.61 4.74
C ASP A 179 -32.64 14.44 5.02
N LEU A 180 -32.22 15.18 3.99
CA LEU A 180 -31.70 16.57 4.06
C LEU A 180 -30.56 16.93 5.05
N GLY A 181 -29.63 16.03 5.40
CA GLY A 181 -28.41 16.48 6.10
C GLY A 181 -27.34 15.42 6.35
N MET A 182 -26.52 15.09 5.36
CA MET A 182 -25.38 14.16 5.53
C MET A 182 -24.19 14.56 4.65
N ASP A 183 -23.50 15.64 5.01
CA ASP A 183 -22.20 15.99 4.40
C ASP A 183 -21.05 15.15 4.97
N SER A 184 -21.12 14.70 6.24
CA SER A 184 -20.07 13.87 6.86
C SER A 184 -20.12 12.42 6.36
N ASP A 185 -21.31 11.83 6.30
CA ASP A 185 -21.43 10.37 6.25
C ASP A 185 -21.19 9.82 4.84
N ALA A 186 -21.52 10.62 3.81
CA ALA A 186 -21.15 10.30 2.42
C ALA A 186 -19.64 10.40 2.18
N ILE A 187 -18.94 11.31 2.88
CA ILE A 187 -17.48 11.48 2.79
C ILE A 187 -16.77 10.35 3.55
N ASP A 188 -17.26 9.98 4.74
CA ASP A 188 -16.72 8.88 5.53
C ASP A 188 -16.94 7.53 4.82
N ALA A 189 -18.12 7.30 4.24
CA ALA A 189 -18.40 6.11 3.44
C ALA A 189 -17.61 6.06 2.12
N ALA A 190 -17.38 7.20 1.46
CA ALA A 190 -16.52 7.28 0.28
C ALA A 190 -15.03 7.09 0.61
N SER A 191 -14.64 7.39 1.84
CA SER A 191 -13.31 7.12 2.40
C SER A 191 -13.19 5.70 2.96
N ASN A 192 -14.29 4.93 2.97
CA ASN A 192 -14.31 3.55 3.45
C ASN A 192 -13.45 2.67 2.53
N ALA A 193 -12.51 1.94 3.12
CA ALA A 193 -11.49 1.19 2.42
C ALA A 193 -12.04 0.22 1.35
N PRO A 194 -13.15 -0.52 1.54
CA PRO A 194 -13.71 -1.40 0.53
C PRO A 194 -14.28 -0.67 -0.70
N VAL A 195 -14.93 0.49 -0.50
CA VAL A 195 -15.48 1.30 -1.61
C VAL A 195 -14.33 1.88 -2.44
N VAL A 196 -13.29 2.39 -1.78
CA VAL A 196 -12.08 2.87 -2.44
C VAL A 196 -11.43 1.76 -3.27
N LYS A 197 -11.26 0.57 -2.68
CA LYS A 197 -10.69 -0.61 -3.37
C LYS A 197 -11.51 -0.99 -4.60
N TYR A 198 -12.83 -1.08 -4.47
CA TYR A 198 -13.72 -1.45 -5.57
C TYR A 198 -13.65 -0.46 -6.74
N VAL A 199 -13.70 0.85 -6.46
CA VAL A 199 -13.61 1.87 -7.52
C VAL A 199 -12.26 1.79 -8.22
N ASN A 200 -11.16 1.70 -7.46
CA ASN A 200 -9.82 1.59 -8.03
C ASN A 200 -9.69 0.33 -8.91
N ALA A 201 -10.18 -0.82 -8.45
CA ALA A 201 -10.15 -2.04 -9.23
C ALA A 201 -11.02 -1.98 -10.48
N THR A 202 -12.19 -1.35 -10.40
CA THR A 202 -13.07 -1.15 -11.57
C THR A 202 -12.37 -0.32 -12.65
N LEU A 203 -11.69 0.76 -12.25
CA LEU A 203 -10.88 1.58 -13.15
C LEU A 203 -9.68 0.80 -13.72
N MET A 204 -8.96 0.05 -12.89
CA MET A 204 -7.83 -0.78 -13.35
C MET A 204 -8.27 -1.85 -14.34
N GLU A 205 -9.35 -2.57 -14.04
CA GLU A 205 -9.85 -3.64 -14.89
C GLU A 205 -10.39 -3.09 -16.22
N ALA A 206 -11.04 -1.92 -16.22
CA ALA A 206 -11.43 -1.23 -17.44
C ALA A 206 -10.21 -0.90 -18.33
N VAL A 207 -9.12 -0.40 -17.74
CA VAL A 207 -7.86 -0.14 -18.47
C VAL A 207 -7.27 -1.44 -19.02
N LYS A 208 -7.21 -2.50 -18.21
CA LYS A 208 -6.68 -3.82 -18.59
C LYS A 208 -7.47 -4.43 -19.75
N GLN A 209 -8.80 -4.32 -19.72
CA GLN A 209 -9.69 -4.78 -20.78
C GLN A 209 -9.80 -3.79 -21.96
N ARG A 210 -9.07 -2.66 -21.92
CA ARG A 210 -9.09 -1.59 -22.93
C ARG A 210 -10.51 -1.07 -23.22
N ALA A 211 -11.31 -0.94 -22.17
CA ALA A 211 -12.65 -0.39 -22.27
C ALA A 211 -12.61 1.11 -22.64
N SER A 212 -13.49 1.55 -23.54
CA SER A 212 -13.64 2.98 -23.89
C SER A 212 -14.48 3.74 -22.88
N ASP A 213 -15.44 3.07 -22.26
CA ASP A 213 -16.40 3.65 -21.32
C ASP A 213 -16.66 2.70 -20.16
N ILE A 214 -16.89 3.28 -18.98
CA ILE A 214 -17.40 2.59 -17.79
C ILE A 214 -18.76 3.18 -17.47
N HIS A 215 -19.78 2.34 -17.45
CA HIS A 215 -21.16 2.70 -17.15
C HIS A 215 -21.53 2.20 -15.75
N PHE A 216 -21.93 3.10 -14.86
CA PHE A 216 -22.57 2.77 -13.59
C PHE A 216 -24.06 3.10 -13.69
N GLU A 217 -24.92 2.09 -13.65
CA GLU A 217 -26.35 2.22 -13.93
C GLU A 217 -27.18 1.74 -12.73
N PRO A 218 -27.63 2.67 -11.86
CA PRO A 218 -28.52 2.32 -10.75
C PRO A 218 -29.95 2.08 -11.24
N PHE A 219 -30.47 0.88 -10.97
CA PHE A 219 -31.89 0.53 -11.12
C PHE A 219 -32.60 0.59 -9.76
N GLU A 220 -33.90 0.30 -9.73
CA GLU A 220 -34.71 0.37 -8.51
C GLU A 220 -34.13 -0.52 -7.39
N ARG A 221 -33.72 -1.75 -7.73
CA ARG A 221 -33.29 -2.77 -6.74
C ARG A 221 -31.84 -3.18 -6.83
N GLU A 222 -31.16 -2.84 -7.92
CA GLU A 222 -29.80 -3.27 -8.19
C GLU A 222 -29.00 -2.18 -8.90
N VAL A 223 -27.71 -2.43 -9.05
CA VAL A 223 -26.81 -1.61 -9.85
C VAL A 223 -26.25 -2.53 -10.92
N MET A 224 -26.19 -2.04 -12.16
CA MET A 224 -25.40 -2.69 -13.21
C MET A 224 -24.15 -1.87 -13.48
N VAL A 225 -23.02 -2.55 -13.61
CA VAL A 225 -21.76 -1.93 -14.06
C VAL A 225 -21.36 -2.57 -15.37
N ARG A 226 -21.11 -1.74 -16.40
CA ARG A 226 -20.80 -2.24 -17.75
C ARG A 226 -19.60 -1.55 -18.35
N PHE A 227 -18.75 -2.31 -19.02
CA PHE A 227 -17.66 -1.78 -19.84
C PHE A 227 -18.05 -1.79 -21.31
N ARG A 228 -17.70 -0.73 -22.05
CA ARG A 228 -17.74 -0.75 -23.51
C ARG A 228 -16.39 -1.24 -24.04
N ILE A 229 -16.38 -2.43 -24.63
CA ILE A 229 -15.18 -3.07 -25.20
C ILE A 229 -15.48 -3.38 -26.66
N ASP A 230 -14.66 -2.82 -27.57
CA ASP A 230 -14.84 -2.93 -29.02
C ASP A 230 -16.28 -2.57 -29.49
N GLY A 231 -16.90 -1.59 -28.83
CA GLY A 231 -18.25 -1.11 -29.12
C GLY A 231 -19.38 -1.90 -28.43
N ALA A 232 -19.11 -3.09 -27.89
CA ALA A 232 -20.08 -3.91 -27.19
C ALA A 232 -20.06 -3.63 -25.68
N LEU A 233 -21.25 -3.57 -25.06
CA LEU A 233 -21.38 -3.48 -23.61
C LEU A 233 -21.24 -4.87 -22.98
N ARG A 234 -20.36 -5.00 -21.99
CA ARG A 234 -20.19 -6.21 -21.19
C ARG A 234 -20.39 -5.89 -19.71
N GLU A 235 -21.20 -6.71 -19.05
CA GLU A 235 -21.45 -6.59 -17.63
C GLU A 235 -20.25 -7.07 -16.81
N VAL A 236 -19.98 -6.37 -15.71
CA VAL A 236 -18.98 -6.73 -14.71
C VAL A 236 -19.61 -6.68 -13.32
N THR A 237 -18.91 -7.22 -12.33
CA THR A 237 -19.38 -7.29 -10.94
C THR A 237 -19.79 -5.91 -10.44
N ALA A 238 -21.06 -5.77 -10.07
CA ALA A 238 -21.62 -4.54 -9.55
C ALA A 238 -21.54 -4.47 -8.02
N PRO A 239 -21.48 -3.27 -7.42
CA PRO A 239 -21.56 -3.13 -5.97
C PRO A 239 -23.01 -3.38 -5.51
N PRO A 240 -23.23 -3.77 -4.24
CA PRO A 240 -24.55 -3.78 -3.64
C PRO A 240 -25.27 -2.43 -3.78
N LYS A 241 -26.59 -2.46 -4.02
CA LYS A 241 -27.40 -1.24 -4.26
C LYS A 241 -27.20 -0.15 -3.20
N ARG A 242 -27.12 -0.53 -1.92
CA ARG A 242 -26.90 0.38 -0.79
C ARG A 242 -25.58 1.18 -0.87
N LEU A 243 -24.57 0.67 -1.58
CA LEU A 243 -23.24 1.31 -1.68
C LEU A 243 -23.10 2.25 -2.89
N ILE A 244 -24.12 2.38 -3.74
CA ILE A 244 -23.99 3.18 -4.97
C ILE A 244 -23.67 4.64 -4.67
N ASN A 245 -24.26 5.22 -3.62
CA ASN A 245 -24.03 6.60 -3.24
C ASN A 245 -22.59 6.84 -2.78
N ALA A 246 -21.99 5.87 -2.08
CA ALA A 246 -20.58 5.91 -1.69
C ALA A 246 -19.66 5.79 -2.91
N VAL A 247 -19.98 4.91 -3.86
CA VAL A 247 -19.25 4.77 -5.13
C VAL A 247 -19.29 6.05 -5.95
N VAL A 248 -20.48 6.66 -6.11
CA VAL A 248 -20.63 7.95 -6.81
C VAL A 248 -19.82 9.05 -6.12
N SER A 249 -19.88 9.13 -4.80
CA SER A 249 -19.12 10.12 -4.02
C SER A 249 -17.61 9.91 -4.18
N ARG A 250 -17.13 8.66 -4.18
CA ARG A 250 -15.71 8.35 -4.44
C ARG A 250 -15.27 8.76 -5.85
N ILE A 251 -16.08 8.49 -6.87
CA ILE A 251 -15.80 8.92 -8.25
C ILE A 251 -15.72 10.45 -8.33
N LYS A 252 -16.63 11.15 -7.66
CA LYS A 252 -16.63 12.62 -7.60
C LYS A 252 -15.36 13.17 -6.94
N ILE A 253 -14.94 12.59 -5.80
CA ILE A 253 -13.69 12.96 -5.11
C ILE A 253 -12.49 12.81 -6.05
N ILE A 254 -12.33 11.65 -6.68
CA ILE A 254 -11.22 11.37 -7.61
C ILE A 254 -11.22 12.34 -8.80
N SER A 255 -12.40 12.83 -9.17
CA SER A 255 -12.60 13.70 -10.32
C SER A 255 -12.62 15.19 -9.99
N GLY A 256 -12.51 15.57 -8.72
CA GLY A 256 -12.62 16.95 -8.26
C GLY A 256 -14.02 17.57 -8.46
N LEU A 257 -15.07 16.75 -8.48
CA LEU A 257 -16.46 17.17 -8.62
C LEU A 257 -17.10 17.49 -7.27
N ASP A 258 -18.17 18.28 -7.29
CA ASP A 258 -18.93 18.64 -6.09
C ASP A 258 -19.73 17.42 -5.58
N ILE A 259 -19.36 16.94 -4.39
CA ILE A 259 -19.95 15.77 -3.75
C ILE A 259 -21.41 16.03 -3.33
N ALA A 260 -21.70 17.24 -2.84
CA ALA A 260 -23.00 17.63 -2.32
C ALA A 260 -24.06 17.79 -3.43
N GLU A 261 -23.65 18.24 -4.62
CA GLU A 261 -24.56 18.47 -5.74
C GLU A 261 -24.99 17.16 -6.44
N ARG A 262 -26.26 16.75 -6.28
CA ARG A 262 -26.80 15.50 -6.87
C ARG A 262 -27.93 15.71 -7.89
N ARG A 263 -28.41 16.94 -8.07
CA ARG A 263 -29.57 17.28 -8.91
C ARG A 263 -29.14 17.71 -10.31
N LEU A 264 -27.99 18.41 -10.40
CA LEU A 264 -27.47 18.91 -11.66
C LEU A 264 -26.46 17.94 -12.28
N ARG A 265 -26.38 17.98 -13.62
CA ARG A 265 -25.35 17.26 -14.38
C ARG A 265 -23.98 17.89 -14.06
N GLN A 266 -22.97 17.05 -13.87
CA GLN A 266 -21.60 17.47 -13.62
C GLN A 266 -20.67 16.75 -14.60
N ASP A 267 -19.76 17.51 -15.21
CA ASP A 267 -18.77 17.01 -16.16
C ASP A 267 -17.37 17.40 -15.69
N CYS A 268 -16.40 16.49 -15.86
CA CYS A 268 -15.01 16.70 -15.46
C CYS A 268 -14.05 16.05 -16.44
N ARG A 269 -12.80 16.53 -16.42
CA ARG A 269 -11.66 15.82 -16.96
C ARG A 269 -10.60 15.72 -15.89
N SER A 270 -10.32 14.50 -15.44
CA SER A 270 -9.32 14.24 -14.42
C SER A 270 -8.21 13.36 -14.99
N ARG A 271 -7.00 13.52 -14.43
CA ARG A 271 -5.93 12.55 -14.59
C ARG A 271 -6.01 11.62 -13.38
N TRP A 272 -6.50 10.41 -13.60
CA TRP A 272 -6.52 9.40 -12.56
C TRP A 272 -5.17 8.68 -12.52
N THR A 273 -4.59 8.59 -11.33
CA THR A 273 -3.44 7.75 -11.03
C THR A 273 -3.87 6.74 -9.97
N PRO A 274 -3.66 5.43 -10.21
CA PRO A 274 -4.16 4.39 -9.30
C PRO A 274 -3.59 4.43 -7.87
N TYR A 275 -2.53 5.20 -7.61
CA TYR A 275 -1.69 5.11 -6.39
C TYR A 275 -1.35 6.46 -5.75
N HIS A 276 -2.24 7.45 -5.83
CA HIS A 276 -2.13 8.71 -5.08
C HIS A 276 -3.42 9.03 -4.33
#